data_AF-A0A0F2SKL1-F1
#
_entry.id   AF-A0A0F2SKL1-F1
#
_cell.length_a   1.000
_cell.length_b   1.000
_cell.length_c   1.000
_cell.angle_alpha   90.00
_cell.angle_beta   90.00
_cell.angle_gamma   90.00
#
_symmetry.space_group_name_H-M   'P 1'
#
loop_
_entity.id
_entity.type
_entity.pdbx_description
1 polymer ?
#
loop_
_entity_poly.entity_id
_entity_poly.type
_entity_poly.pdbx_seq_one_letter_code
_entity_poly.pdbx_strand_id
1 'polypeptide(L)' 'MSVQANDVKEKIRERWNDTAEEFDQCPGHGIHSEREKKAWQAILIKTVGRKQLKILDVGTGTGFIALLLAEYGH' A
#
# COMPACT_ATOMS: atom_id res chain seq x y z
N MET A 1 -20.52 28.29 2.33
CA MET A 1 -19.83 27.69 3.50
C MET A 1 -18.40 27.38 3.08
N SER A 2 -17.40 27.97 3.74
CA SER A 2 -15.99 27.65 3.49
C SER A 2 -15.67 26.32 4.17
N VAL A 3 -15.32 25.29 3.41
CA VAL A 3 -14.83 24.03 3.98
C VAL A 3 -13.48 24.30 4.62
N GLN A 4 -13.33 24.07 5.93
CA GLN A 4 -12.05 24.23 6.60
C GLN A 4 -11.12 23.08 6.20
N ALA A 5 -9.80 23.31 6.17
CA ALA A 5 -8.83 22.29 5.75
C ALA A 5 -8.89 21.00 6.59
N ASN A 6 -9.31 21.08 7.86
CA ASN A 6 -9.52 19.91 8.71
C ASN A 6 -10.74 19.10 8.27
N ASP A 7 -11.83 19.75 7.86
CA ASP A 7 -13.03 19.06 7.37
C ASP A 7 -12.73 18.26 6.09
N VAL A 8 -11.85 18.78 5.23
CA VAL A 8 -11.39 18.06 4.03
C VAL A 8 -10.59 16.82 4.42
N LYS A 9 -9.66 16.93 5.37
CA LYS A 9 -8.84 15.79 5.81
C LYS A 9 -9.68 14.70 6.46
N GLU A 10 -10.67 15.06 7.26
CA GLU A 10 -11.57 14.08 7.87
C GLU A 10 -12.41 13.36 6.81
N LYS A 11 -12.99 14.08 5.83
CA LYS A 11 -13.72 13.45 4.72
C LYS A 11 -12.87 12.51 3.89
N ILE A 12 -11.59 12.85 3.66
CA ILE A 12 -10.65 11.95 2.99
C ILE A 12 -10.42 10.69 3.83
N ARG A 13 -10.23 10.83 5.15
CA ARG A 13 -10.06 9.68 6.06
C ARG A 13 -11.31 8.79 6.07
N GLU A 14 -12.50 9.36 6.22
CA GLU A 14 -13.77 8.63 6.18
C GLU A 14 -13.89 7.84 4.87
N ARG A 15 -13.63 8.50 3.73
CA ARG A 15 -13.66 7.83 2.43
C ARG A 15 -12.69 6.64 2.35
N TRP A 16 -11.51 6.73 2.95
CA TRP A 16 -10.57 5.60 3.01
C TRP A 16 -11.08 4.48 3.91
N ASN A 17 -11.67 4.81 5.06
CA ASN A 17 -12.24 3.84 5.99
C ASN A 17 -13.40 3.06 5.36
N ASP A 18 -14.31 3.75 4.66
CA ASP A 18 -15.53 3.16 4.09
C ASP A 18 -15.26 2.04 3.08
N THR A 19 -14.12 2.10 2.38
CA THR A 19 -13.75 1.09 1.38
C THR A 19 -12.60 0.20 1.82
N ALA A 20 -12.16 0.28 3.07
CA ALA A 20 -10.97 -0.43 3.53
C ALA A 20 -11.12 -1.96 3.43
N GLU A 21 -12.31 -2.50 3.73
CA GLU A 21 -12.58 -3.95 3.74
C GLU A 21 -12.51 -4.59 2.35
N GLU A 22 -12.96 -3.87 1.33
CA GLU A 22 -13.03 -4.35 -0.06
C GLU A 22 -11.89 -3.78 -0.93
N PHE A 23 -10.95 -3.04 -0.34
CA PHE A 23 -9.96 -2.26 -1.09
C PHE A 23 -9.15 -3.12 -2.05
N ASP A 24 -8.66 -4.26 -1.57
CA ASP A 24 -7.87 -5.21 -2.37
C ASP A 24 -8.70 -5.97 -3.42
N GLN A 25 -10.03 -5.84 -3.42
CA GLN A 25 -10.90 -6.43 -4.44
C GLN A 25 -11.14 -5.47 -5.62
N CYS A 26 -10.79 -4.19 -5.45
CA CYS A 26 -10.93 -3.21 -6.52
C CYS A 26 -9.93 -3.47 -7.66
N PRO A 27 -10.30 -3.23 -8.93
CA PRO A 27 -9.38 -3.43 -10.04
C PRO A 27 -8.08 -2.64 -9.88
N GLY A 28 -6.94 -3.33 -9.97
CA GLY A 28 -5.62 -2.72 -9.82
C GLY A 28 -5.14 -2.57 -8.37
N HIS A 29 -5.84 -3.17 -7.41
CA HIS A 29 -5.45 -3.28 -6.00
C HIS A 29 -5.22 -4.75 -5.62
N GLY A 30 -4.58 -5.00 -4.48
CA GLY A 30 -4.27 -6.36 -4.03
C GLY A 30 -3.27 -7.12 -4.92
N ILE A 31 -3.03 -8.38 -4.57
CA ILE A 31 -2.26 -9.33 -5.37
C ILE A 31 -3.19 -10.48 -5.73
N HIS A 32 -3.50 -10.62 -7.02
CA HIS A 32 -4.46 -11.62 -7.49
C HIS A 32 -3.81 -12.82 -8.18
N SER A 33 -2.49 -12.79 -8.37
CA SER A 33 -1.76 -13.92 -8.93
C SER A 33 -0.29 -13.96 -8.51
N GLU A 34 0.28 -15.16 -8.51
CA GLU A 34 1.72 -15.36 -8.29
C GLU A 34 2.59 -14.63 -9.33
N ARG A 35 2.09 -14.49 -10.57
CA ARG A 35 2.82 -13.77 -11.62
C ARG A 35 2.91 -12.27 -11.30
N GLU A 36 1.81 -11.69 -10.86
CA GLU A 36 1.74 -10.30 -10.41
C GLU A 36 2.63 -10.07 -9.19
N LYS A 37 2.54 -10.95 -8.18
CA LYS A 37 3.39 -10.93 -6.99
C LYS A 37 4.87 -10.87 -7.35
N LYS A 38 5.33 -11.78 -8.21
CA LYS A 38 6.73 -11.84 -8.66
C LYS A 38 7.15 -10.60 -9.46
N ALA A 39 6.25 -10.04 -10.26
CA ALA A 39 6.54 -8.81 -11.00
C ALA A 39 6.77 -7.62 -10.04
N TRP A 40 5.91 -7.47 -9.03
CA TRP A 40 6.07 -6.45 -7.99
C TRP A 40 7.34 -6.65 -7.17
N GLN A 41 7.62 -7.88 -6.72
CA GLN A 41 8.86 -8.20 -6.01
C GLN A 41 10.09 -7.83 -6.85
N ALA A 42 10.12 -8.15 -8.15
CA ALA A 42 11.24 -7.80 -9.02
C ALA A 42 11.47 -6.28 -9.12
N ILE A 43 10.39 -5.48 -9.17
CA ILE A 43 10.47 -4.02 -9.16
C ILE A 43 11.01 -3.52 -7.82
N LEU A 44 10.44 -3.99 -6.71
CA LEU A 44 10.82 -3.57 -5.37
C LEU A 44 12.28 -3.90 -5.07
N ILE A 45 12.73 -5.12 -5.35
CA ILE A 45 14.11 -5.57 -5.15
C ILE A 45 15.09 -4.71 -5.96
N LYS A 46 14.73 -4.35 -7.20
CA LYS A 46 15.57 -3.48 -8.03
C LYS A 46 15.72 -2.09 -7.42
N THR A 47 14.68 -1.59 -6.75
CA THR A 47 14.67 -0.27 -6.12
C THR A 47 15.40 -0.24 -4.77
N VAL A 48 15.11 -1.19 -3.87
CA VAL A 48 15.67 -1.22 -2.50
C VAL A 48 17.07 -1.85 -2.45
N GLY A 49 17.42 -2.65 -3.45
CA GLY A 49 18.69 -3.36 -3.52
C GLY A 49 18.71 -4.64 -2.66
N ARG A 50 19.92 -5.19 -2.45
CA ARG A 50 20.12 -6.49 -1.78
C ARG A 50 20.48 -6.40 -0.29
N LYS A 51 20.66 -5.19 0.25
CA LYS A 51 21.00 -5.03 1.67
C LYS A 51 19.73 -5.07 2.50
N GLN A 52 19.83 -5.66 3.70
CA GLN A 52 18.79 -5.55 4.71
C GLN A 52 18.61 -4.08 5.12
N LEU A 53 17.38 -3.57 5.08
CA LEU A 53 17.05 -2.19 5.43
C LEU A 53 16.02 -2.18 6.57
N LYS A 54 15.89 -1.04 7.23
CA LYS A 54 14.72 -0.73 8.06
C LYS A 54 13.82 0.18 7.23
N ILE A 55 12.61 -0.28 6.91
CA ILE A 55 11.71 0.38 5.96
C ILE A 55 10.50 0.98 6.69
N LEU A 56 10.08 2.18 6.27
CA LEU A 56 8.84 2.82 6.69
C LEU A 56 7.92 2.96 5.46
N ASP A 57 6.76 2.32 5.51
CA ASP A 57 5.69 2.46 4.51
C ASP A 57 4.62 3.44 5.03
N VAL A 58 4.60 4.66 4.46
CA VAL A 58 3.72 5.75 4.92
C VAL A 58 2.38 5.67 4.18
N GLY A 59 1.29 5.47 4.93
CA GLY A 59 -0.02 5.26 4.32
C GLY A 59 -0.16 3.85 3.72
N THR A 60 0.41 2.85 4.39
CA THR A 60 0.53 1.46 3.92
C THR A 60 -0.80 0.78 3.52
N GLY A 61 -1.95 1.31 3.96
CA GLY A 61 -3.27 0.76 3.62
C GLY A 61 -3.38 -0.70 4.05
N THR A 62 -3.71 -1.59 3.10
CA THR A 62 -3.79 -3.05 3.32
C THR A 62 -2.42 -3.73 3.49
N GLY A 63 -1.33 -2.98 3.43
CA GLY A 63 0.03 -3.49 3.62
C GLY A 63 0.67 -4.03 2.35
N PHE A 64 0.10 -3.73 1.17
CA PHE A 64 0.55 -4.27 -0.11
C PHE A 64 2.08 -4.23 -0.31
N ILE A 65 2.71 -3.06 -0.10
CA ILE A 65 4.16 -2.90 -0.24
C ILE A 65 4.90 -3.46 0.98
N ALA A 66 4.44 -3.14 2.19
CA ALA A 66 5.07 -3.57 3.44
C ALA A 66 5.19 -5.10 3.53
N LEU A 67 4.13 -5.84 3.18
CA LEU A 67 4.11 -7.31 3.21
C LEU A 67 5.08 -7.91 2.18
N LEU A 68 5.13 -7.36 0.96
CA LEU A 68 6.07 -7.83 -0.06
C LEU A 68 7.53 -7.63 0.36
N LEU A 69 7.85 -6.50 1.00
CA LEU A 69 9.20 -6.22 1.49
C LEU A 69 9.55 -7.10 2.68
N ALA A 70 8.61 -7.34 3.60
CA ALA A 70 8.78 -8.26 4.72
C ALA A 70 9.04 -9.70 4.27
N GLU A 71 8.35 -10.18 3.24
CA GLU A 71 8.62 -11.49 2.63
C GLU A 71 10.02 -11.60 2.02
N TYR A 72 10.58 -10.48 1.54
CA TYR A 72 11.95 -10.41 1.05
C TYR A 72 12.99 -10.30 2.17
N GLY A 73 12.53 -10.28 3.42
CA GLY A 73 13.34 -10.26 4.62
C GLY A 73 13.56 -8.87 5.21
N HIS A 74 13.02 -7.80 4.61
CA HIS A 74 13.16 -6.42 5.10
C HIS A 74 12.47 -6.16 6.45
#